data_AF-A0A240U743-F1
#
_entry.id   AF-A0A240U743-F1
#
_cell.length_a   1.000
_cell.length_b   1.000
_cell.length_c   1.000
_cell.angle_alpha   90.00
_cell.angle_beta   90.00
_cell.angle_gamma   90.00
#
_symmetry.space_group_name_H-M   'P 1'
#
loop_
_entity.id
_entity.type
_entity.pdbx_description
1 polymer ?
#
loop_
_entity_poly.entity_id
_entity_poly.type
_entity_poly.pdbx_seq_one_letter_code
_entity_poly.pdbx_strand_id
1 'polypeptide(L)'
;MLDDSLTPDPFERLLTALLELPPPQSHEAGDGAAQLVLEVIDTALHTPPAWPQRMAAVRYFCKHARHRLGLDSLQDLRALLGQYPASDEGDGEVARLLWNMPTLEHVRALRVLVWFLAAYGITGLVQWHAWMGTGGFEEALRESLDTLGAVAVVLLWQAKSGRTDHAWVLRFARRVLGRSVSEGNAMLAFRDAAEAMGVPQRVLARQVAHWERAAMGVDDAPGLRVLWWQCVAEALQVHVAQETSTAASSDEWRVELSPALALRYSEAGVVLEPQARELQAHTPVVIALRLRQRSWAQGLGLWLEIQGEGRLWAAHQAAIAERFEAAGHRAPQLRYVGANGGHQATWLATWHWDEAVWVPRGMPVADVKRWALDTALKATEHWLLVCGMVALAGKPLGAALALNTGLVGVDVKREATN
;
A
#
# COMPACT_ATOMS: atom_id res chain seq x y z
N MET A 1 -15.51 31.11 26.04
CA MET A 1 -15.65 30.82 24.60
C MET A 1 -14.26 30.85 24.01
N LEU A 2 -13.72 29.69 23.63
CA LEU A 2 -12.44 29.62 22.93
C LEU A 2 -12.69 30.02 21.47
N ASP A 3 -11.84 30.88 20.94
CA ASP A 3 -11.86 31.32 19.55
C ASP A 3 -11.55 30.10 18.65
N ASP A 4 -12.60 29.48 18.12
CA ASP A 4 -12.54 28.26 17.31
C ASP A 4 -12.28 28.57 15.83
N SER A 5 -12.08 29.84 15.46
CA SER A 5 -11.69 30.20 14.09
C SER A 5 -10.32 29.59 13.76
N LEU A 6 -10.21 28.96 12.59
CA LEU A 6 -8.91 28.46 12.12
C LEU A 6 -8.07 29.69 11.78
N THR A 7 -7.13 30.04 12.66
CA THR A 7 -6.09 31.03 12.36
C THR A 7 -5.32 30.62 11.10
N PRO A 8 -4.56 31.54 10.45
CA PRO A 8 -3.89 31.26 9.17
C PRO A 8 -3.05 29.97 9.18
N ASP A 9 -2.28 29.73 10.25
CA ASP A 9 -1.40 28.55 10.36
C ASP A 9 -2.15 27.19 10.36
N PRO A 10 -3.25 26.98 11.11
CA PRO A 10 -4.12 25.81 10.96
C PRO A 10 -4.68 25.62 9.55
N PHE A 11 -5.09 26.70 8.87
CA PHE A 11 -5.65 26.62 7.53
C PHE A 11 -4.57 26.18 6.52
N GLU A 12 -3.38 26.78 6.56
CA GLU A 12 -2.25 26.42 5.70
C GLU A 12 -1.84 24.95 5.88
N ARG A 13 -1.83 24.45 7.12
CA ARG A 13 -1.58 23.03 7.39
C ARG A 13 -2.64 22.11 6.79
N LEU A 14 -3.91 22.50 6.90
CA LEU A 14 -5.02 21.75 6.29
C LEU A 14 -4.91 21.74 4.76
N LEU A 15 -4.67 22.90 4.15
CA LEU A 15 -4.53 23.08 2.71
C LEU A 15 -3.33 22.29 2.17
N THR A 16 -2.18 22.35 2.85
CA THR A 16 -0.99 21.57 2.51
C THR A 16 -1.30 20.07 2.51
N ALA A 17 -1.96 19.57 3.56
CA ALA A 17 -2.33 18.16 3.64
C ALA A 17 -3.35 17.76 2.56
N LEU A 18 -4.23 18.66 2.11
CA LEU A 18 -5.17 18.42 1.02
C LEU A 18 -4.49 18.38 -0.35
N LEU A 19 -3.55 19.29 -0.60
CA LEU A 19 -2.72 19.30 -1.81
C LEU A 19 -1.84 18.05 -1.91
N GLU A 20 -1.46 17.47 -0.77
CA GLU A 20 -0.75 16.20 -0.70
C GLU A 20 -1.66 14.97 -0.91
N LEU A 21 -2.98 15.09 -1.02
CA LEU A 21 -3.81 13.94 -1.36
C LEU A 21 -3.74 13.67 -2.87
N PRO A 22 -3.43 12.44 -3.30
CA PRO A 22 -3.45 12.12 -4.72
C PRO A 22 -4.87 12.34 -5.24
N PRO A 23 -5.04 12.90 -6.46
CA PRO A 23 -6.34 12.89 -7.10
C PRO A 23 -6.81 11.43 -7.17
N PRO A 24 -8.12 11.17 -7.08
CA PRO A 24 -8.65 9.84 -7.34
C PRO A 24 -8.39 9.53 -8.82
N GLN A 25 -7.21 9.00 -9.13
CA GLN A 25 -6.86 8.59 -10.48
C GLN A 25 -7.75 7.41 -10.85
N SER A 26 -8.08 7.32 -12.14
CA SER A 26 -8.66 6.15 -12.77
C SER A 26 -7.67 4.99 -12.62
N HIS A 27 -7.71 4.30 -11.47
CA HIS A 27 -6.93 3.10 -11.28
C HIS A 27 -7.37 2.08 -12.33
N GLU A 28 -6.50 1.83 -13.31
CA GLU A 28 -6.62 0.73 -14.23
C GLU A 28 -6.71 -0.58 -13.42
N ALA A 29 -7.77 -1.33 -13.70
CA ALA A 29 -7.94 -2.77 -13.48
C ALA A 29 -7.52 -3.32 -12.10
N GLY A 30 -8.30 -3.05 -11.04
CA GLY A 30 -8.25 -3.90 -9.83
C GLY A 30 -9.02 -3.38 -8.62
N ASP A 31 -8.73 -2.16 -8.17
CA ASP A 31 -9.17 -1.70 -6.84
C ASP A 31 -10.53 -0.99 -6.80
N GLY A 32 -11.09 -0.61 -7.97
CA GLY A 32 -12.35 0.13 -8.03
C GLY A 32 -13.55 -0.63 -7.45
N ALA A 33 -13.54 -1.96 -7.51
CA ALA A 33 -14.60 -2.81 -6.96
C ALA A 33 -14.53 -2.88 -5.42
N ALA A 34 -13.35 -3.08 -4.86
CA ALA A 34 -13.12 -3.09 -3.42
C ALA A 34 -13.45 -1.74 -2.77
N GLN A 35 -13.12 -0.65 -3.45
CA GLN A 35 -13.44 0.70 -2.99
C GLN A 35 -14.94 0.98 -3.06
N LEU A 36 -15.65 0.45 -4.07
CA LEU A 36 -17.11 0.52 -4.10
C LEU A 36 -17.72 -0.19 -2.89
N VAL A 37 -17.23 -1.38 -2.53
CA VAL A 37 -17.70 -2.10 -1.33
C VAL A 37 -17.54 -1.23 -0.08
N LEU A 38 -16.38 -0.58 0.11
CA LEU A 38 -16.16 0.32 1.24
C LEU A 38 -17.15 1.49 1.27
N GLU A 39 -17.43 2.10 0.12
CA GLU A 39 -18.38 3.19 0.03
C GLU A 39 -19.81 2.73 0.34
N VAL A 40 -20.23 1.57 -0.19
CA VAL A 40 -21.56 1.00 0.06
C VAL A 40 -21.76 0.62 1.53
N ILE A 41 -20.75 0.00 2.14
CA ILE A 41 -20.76 -0.34 3.57
C ILE A 41 -20.88 0.92 4.43
N ASP A 42 -20.14 1.98 4.10
CA ASP A 42 -20.21 3.25 4.82
C ASP A 42 -21.54 3.99 4.60
N THR A 43 -22.09 3.96 3.37
CA THR A 43 -23.39 4.56 3.03
C THR A 43 -24.53 3.85 3.77
N ALA A 44 -24.48 2.53 3.93
CA ALA A 44 -25.49 1.79 4.70
C ALA A 44 -25.54 2.18 6.19
N LEU A 45 -24.43 2.68 6.72
CA LEU A 45 -24.30 3.16 8.12
C LEU A 45 -24.64 4.65 8.28
N HIS A 46 -25.14 5.33 7.24
CA HIS A 46 -25.33 6.78 7.25
C HIS A 46 -26.61 7.26 7.98
N THR A 47 -27.47 6.33 8.41
CA THR A 47 -28.61 6.53 9.33
C THR A 47 -28.39 5.65 10.57
N PRO A 48 -28.97 5.96 11.75
CA PRO A 48 -28.20 6.15 12.99
C PRO A 48 -27.49 4.89 13.50
N PRO A 49 -26.17 5.03 13.64
CA PRO A 49 -25.59 5.14 14.95
C PRO A 49 -24.76 6.43 15.06
N ALA A 50 -24.48 6.88 16.28
CA ALA A 50 -23.69 8.09 16.50
C ALA A 50 -22.34 8.00 15.79
N TRP A 51 -21.78 9.12 15.33
CA TRP A 51 -20.52 9.17 14.57
C TRP A 51 -19.41 8.21 15.07
N PRO A 52 -19.11 8.11 16.38
CA PRO A 52 -18.12 7.16 16.89
C PRO A 52 -18.43 5.69 16.58
N GLN A 53 -19.70 5.30 16.64
CA GLN A 53 -20.17 3.94 16.40
C GLN A 53 -20.10 3.60 14.90
N ARG A 54 -20.51 4.52 14.00
CA ARG A 54 -20.30 4.35 12.55
C ARG A 54 -18.82 4.14 12.24
N MET A 55 -17.93 4.96 12.81
CA MET A 55 -16.48 4.81 12.59
C MET A 55 -15.91 3.53 13.19
N ALA A 56 -16.42 3.06 14.32
CA ALA A 56 -16.03 1.77 14.88
C ALA A 56 -16.46 0.61 13.97
N ALA A 57 -17.68 0.66 13.43
CA ALA A 57 -18.21 -0.32 12.50
C ALA A 57 -17.42 -0.40 11.20
N VAL A 58 -17.17 0.75 10.55
CA VAL A 58 -16.35 0.80 9.33
C VAL A 58 -14.92 0.31 9.61
N ARG A 59 -14.36 0.65 10.78
CA ARG A 59 -13.02 0.17 11.16
C ARG A 59 -12.98 -1.34 11.35
N TYR A 60 -13.96 -1.91 12.03
CA TYR A 60 -14.07 -3.35 12.18
C TYR A 60 -14.17 -4.03 10.81
N PHE A 61 -15.00 -3.48 9.91
CA PHE A 61 -15.13 -3.97 8.56
C PHE A 61 -13.78 -3.99 7.83
N CYS A 62 -13.08 -2.85 7.79
CA CYS A 62 -11.80 -2.73 7.09
C CYS A 62 -10.71 -3.62 7.69
N LYS A 63 -10.61 -3.71 9.02
CA LYS A 63 -9.53 -4.47 9.68
C LYS A 63 -9.76 -5.97 9.72
N HIS A 64 -11.02 -6.41 9.75
CA HIS A 64 -11.35 -7.80 10.06
C HIS A 64 -12.30 -8.41 9.02
N ALA A 65 -13.50 -7.83 8.86
CA ALA A 65 -14.57 -8.49 8.12
C ALA A 65 -14.22 -8.64 6.63
N ARG A 66 -13.69 -7.60 5.99
CA ARG A 66 -13.41 -7.59 4.56
C ARG A 66 -12.47 -8.73 4.15
N HIS A 67 -11.32 -8.85 4.81
CA HIS A 67 -10.33 -9.87 4.51
C HIS A 67 -10.80 -11.27 4.90
N ARG A 68 -11.44 -11.42 6.08
CA ARG A 68 -11.95 -12.71 6.56
C ARG A 68 -13.03 -13.29 5.63
N LEU A 69 -13.84 -12.42 5.04
CA LEU A 69 -15.00 -12.80 4.22
C LEU A 69 -14.71 -12.71 2.71
N GLY A 70 -13.50 -12.30 2.30
CA GLY A 70 -13.12 -12.16 0.88
C GLY A 70 -13.97 -11.15 0.11
N LEU A 71 -14.30 -10.01 0.72
CA LEU A 71 -15.22 -9.01 0.16
C LEU A 71 -14.47 -7.98 -0.70
N ASP A 72 -14.07 -8.38 -1.90
CA ASP A 72 -13.32 -7.52 -2.83
C ASP A 72 -14.19 -6.91 -3.95
N SER A 73 -15.45 -7.34 -4.07
CA SER A 73 -16.40 -6.79 -5.04
C SER A 73 -17.83 -6.72 -4.51
N LEU A 74 -18.68 -5.95 -5.21
CA LEU A 74 -20.12 -5.90 -4.94
C LEU A 74 -20.79 -7.28 -5.13
N GLN A 75 -20.23 -8.12 -6.01
CA GLN A 75 -20.71 -9.48 -6.24
C GLN A 75 -20.47 -10.36 -5.01
N ASP A 76 -19.30 -10.28 -4.38
CA ASP A 76 -18.97 -11.01 -3.15
C ASP A 76 -19.91 -10.60 -2.00
N LEU A 77 -20.15 -9.30 -1.88
CA LEU A 77 -21.09 -8.76 -0.90
C LEU A 77 -22.54 -9.24 -1.16
N ARG A 78 -22.98 -9.27 -2.41
CA ARG A 78 -24.30 -9.81 -2.79
C ARG A 78 -24.40 -11.31 -2.48
N ALA A 79 -23.36 -12.07 -2.79
CA ALA A 79 -23.28 -13.49 -2.46
C ALA A 79 -23.36 -13.73 -0.95
N LEU A 80 -22.64 -12.95 -0.14
CA LEU A 80 -22.73 -13.01 1.32
C LEU A 80 -24.16 -12.73 1.81
N LEU A 81 -24.77 -11.64 1.34
CA LEU A 81 -26.14 -11.28 1.74
C LEU A 81 -27.18 -12.33 1.30
N GLY A 82 -26.94 -13.05 0.20
CA GLY A 82 -27.79 -14.13 -0.27
C GLY A 82 -27.73 -15.41 0.57
N GLN A 83 -26.66 -15.60 1.37
CA GLN A 83 -26.53 -16.75 2.27
C GLN A 83 -27.44 -16.65 3.51
N TYR A 84 -27.84 -15.42 3.87
CA TYR A 84 -28.65 -15.15 5.05
C TYR A 84 -30.05 -14.69 4.63
N PRO A 85 -31.13 -15.31 5.14
CA PRO A 85 -32.48 -14.88 4.84
C PRO A 85 -32.71 -13.43 5.29
N ALA A 86 -33.59 -12.71 4.59
CA ALA A 86 -34.03 -11.37 4.96
C ALA A 86 -35.02 -11.45 6.14
N SER A 87 -34.51 -11.80 7.31
CA SER A 87 -35.22 -11.90 8.58
C SER A 87 -34.42 -11.19 9.68
N ASP A 88 -35.04 -10.88 10.81
CA ASP A 88 -34.36 -10.22 11.93
C ASP A 88 -33.15 -11.02 12.45
N GLU A 89 -33.24 -12.35 12.44
CA GLU A 89 -32.14 -13.23 12.83
C GLU A 89 -31.01 -13.21 11.78
N GLY A 90 -31.36 -13.34 10.50
CA GLY A 90 -30.39 -13.32 9.40
C GLY A 90 -29.68 -11.96 9.28
N ASP A 91 -30.44 -10.87 9.38
CA ASP A 91 -29.90 -9.51 9.39
C ASP A 91 -29.04 -9.25 10.64
N GLY A 92 -29.39 -9.85 11.78
CA GLY A 92 -28.60 -9.77 13.00
C GLY A 92 -27.23 -10.44 12.85
N GLU A 93 -27.18 -11.61 12.22
CA GLU A 93 -25.92 -12.31 11.94
C GLU A 93 -25.05 -11.54 10.94
N VAL A 94 -25.63 -11.05 9.85
CA VAL A 94 -24.90 -10.23 8.88
C VAL A 94 -24.32 -8.98 9.55
N ALA A 95 -25.08 -8.31 10.42
CA ALA A 95 -24.60 -7.12 11.13
C ALA A 95 -23.41 -7.45 12.06
N ARG A 96 -23.46 -8.58 12.76
CA ARG A 96 -22.33 -9.08 13.57
C ARG A 96 -21.09 -9.40 12.71
N LEU A 97 -21.28 -10.05 11.57
CA LEU A 97 -20.20 -10.42 10.67
C LEU A 97 -19.49 -9.21 10.06
N LEU A 98 -20.25 -8.20 9.64
CA LEU A 98 -19.75 -7.02 8.93
C LEU A 98 -19.24 -5.93 9.88
N TRP A 99 -19.92 -5.70 10.99
CA TRP A 99 -19.69 -4.51 11.84
C TRP A 99 -19.44 -4.83 13.30
N ASN A 100 -19.59 -6.09 13.73
CA ASN A 100 -19.55 -6.47 15.14
C ASN A 100 -20.58 -5.72 16.00
N MET A 101 -21.73 -5.37 15.42
CA MET A 101 -22.84 -4.69 16.11
C MET A 101 -24.17 -5.28 15.64
N PRO A 102 -25.16 -5.49 16.53
CA PRO A 102 -26.46 -6.05 16.18
C PRO A 102 -27.41 -4.98 15.64
N THR A 103 -27.11 -4.42 14.46
CA THR A 103 -27.88 -3.32 13.87
C THR A 103 -28.59 -3.73 12.58
N LEU A 104 -29.82 -4.23 12.72
CA LEU A 104 -30.63 -4.78 11.63
C LEU A 104 -30.93 -3.75 10.52
N GLU A 105 -31.22 -2.51 10.92
CA GLU A 105 -31.58 -1.44 9.99
C GLU A 105 -30.48 -1.16 8.96
N HIS A 106 -29.21 -1.21 9.37
CA HIS A 106 -28.09 -1.04 8.46
C HIS A 106 -27.96 -2.19 7.47
N VAL A 107 -28.27 -3.42 7.87
CA VAL A 107 -28.27 -4.56 6.93
C VAL A 107 -29.41 -4.44 5.93
N ARG A 108 -30.59 -4.02 6.39
CA ARG A 108 -31.72 -3.75 5.49
C ARG A 108 -31.39 -2.65 4.50
N ALA A 109 -30.79 -1.55 4.95
CA ALA A 109 -30.28 -0.49 4.08
C ALA A 109 -29.24 -1.02 3.10
N LEU A 110 -28.31 -1.86 3.56
CA LEU A 110 -27.28 -2.50 2.73
C LEU A 110 -27.88 -3.40 1.65
N ARG A 111 -28.87 -4.23 1.98
CA ARG A 111 -29.56 -5.11 1.02
C ARG A 111 -30.20 -4.30 -0.10
N VAL A 112 -30.91 -3.22 0.25
CA VAL A 112 -31.56 -2.36 -0.74
C VAL A 112 -30.54 -1.58 -1.57
N LEU A 113 -29.46 -1.10 -0.97
CA LEU A 113 -28.34 -0.46 -1.68
C LEU A 113 -27.72 -1.40 -2.72
N VAL A 114 -27.39 -2.63 -2.30
CA VAL A 114 -26.79 -3.65 -3.18
C VAL A 114 -27.75 -4.03 -4.30
N TRP A 115 -29.04 -4.18 -4.01
CA TRP A 115 -30.08 -4.40 -5.03
C TRP A 115 -30.12 -3.26 -6.05
N PHE A 116 -30.15 -2.01 -5.58
CA PHE A 116 -30.22 -0.82 -6.43
C PHE A 116 -28.99 -0.72 -7.35
N LEU A 117 -27.78 -0.86 -6.81
CA LEU A 117 -26.54 -0.85 -7.59
C LEU A 117 -26.50 -1.96 -8.64
N ALA A 118 -26.97 -3.17 -8.28
CA ALA A 118 -27.02 -4.30 -9.19
C ALA A 118 -28.04 -4.07 -10.34
N ALA A 119 -29.19 -3.45 -10.06
CA ALA A 119 -30.21 -3.15 -11.06
C ALA A 119 -29.69 -2.22 -12.18
N TYR A 120 -28.74 -1.35 -11.86
CA TYR A 120 -28.11 -0.42 -12.82
C TYR A 120 -26.72 -0.86 -13.28
N GLY A 121 -26.31 -2.11 -13.01
CA GLY A 121 -25.05 -2.67 -13.49
C GLY A 121 -23.79 -1.97 -12.96
N ILE A 122 -23.87 -1.42 -11.74
CA ILE A 122 -22.73 -0.72 -11.11
C ILE A 122 -21.78 -1.73 -10.48
N THR A 123 -20.53 -1.76 -10.93
CA THR A 123 -19.51 -2.71 -10.45
C THR A 123 -18.26 -2.03 -9.88
N GLY A 124 -18.07 -0.74 -10.14
CA GLY A 124 -16.90 0.01 -9.67
C GLY A 124 -17.22 1.41 -9.17
N LEU A 125 -16.34 1.94 -8.32
CA LEU A 125 -16.51 3.24 -7.68
C LEU A 125 -16.57 4.41 -8.67
N VAL A 126 -15.71 4.40 -9.69
CA VAL A 126 -15.67 5.46 -10.72
C VAL A 126 -16.99 5.50 -11.49
N GLN A 127 -17.51 4.34 -11.87
CA GLN A 127 -18.80 4.21 -12.56
C GLN A 127 -19.94 4.74 -11.67
N TRP A 128 -19.94 4.38 -10.39
CA TRP A 128 -20.91 4.87 -9.41
C TRP A 128 -20.90 6.40 -9.30
N HIS A 129 -19.72 7.00 -9.11
CA HIS A 129 -19.57 8.45 -8.99
C HIS A 129 -19.93 9.20 -10.27
N ALA A 130 -19.58 8.66 -11.43
CA ALA A 130 -19.94 9.23 -12.72
C ALA A 130 -21.46 9.23 -12.91
N TRP A 131 -22.12 8.10 -12.61
CA TRP A 131 -23.57 7.98 -12.76
C TRP A 131 -24.34 8.90 -11.83
N MET A 132 -23.93 9.02 -10.56
CA MET A 132 -24.54 9.96 -9.60
C MET A 132 -24.54 11.43 -10.05
N GLY A 133 -23.65 11.80 -10.98
CA GLY A 133 -23.59 13.15 -11.55
C GLY A 133 -24.61 13.41 -12.67
N THR A 134 -25.42 12.42 -13.05
CA THR A 134 -26.30 12.47 -14.22
C THR A 134 -27.78 12.60 -13.83
N GLY A 135 -28.61 13.10 -14.75
CA GLY A 135 -30.06 13.15 -14.55
C GLY A 135 -30.72 11.77 -14.42
N GLY A 136 -30.15 10.75 -15.06
CA GLY A 136 -30.65 9.37 -14.99
C GLY A 136 -30.56 8.76 -13.58
N PHE A 137 -29.64 9.23 -12.75
CA PHE A 137 -29.57 8.81 -11.34
C PHE A 137 -30.76 9.33 -10.52
N GLU A 138 -31.16 10.59 -10.72
CA GLU A 138 -32.31 11.16 -10.01
C GLU A 138 -33.63 10.51 -10.42
N GLU A 139 -33.75 10.14 -11.70
CA GLU A 139 -34.88 9.39 -12.21
C GLU A 139 -34.95 7.99 -11.60
N ALA A 140 -33.83 7.26 -11.58
CA ALA A 140 -33.72 5.97 -10.91
C ALA A 140 -34.10 6.02 -9.42
N LEU A 141 -33.64 7.05 -8.70
CA LEU A 141 -34.02 7.25 -7.30
C LEU A 141 -35.52 7.50 -7.13
N ARG A 142 -36.13 8.27 -8.04
CA ARG A 142 -37.56 8.57 -8.02
C ARG A 142 -38.40 7.32 -8.28
N GLU A 143 -38.01 6.52 -9.28
CA GLU A 143 -38.68 5.26 -9.62
C GLU A 143 -38.55 4.21 -8.52
N SER A 144 -37.43 4.23 -7.79
CA SER A 144 -37.14 3.25 -6.73
C SER A 144 -37.46 3.76 -5.32
N LEU A 145 -38.14 4.90 -5.18
CA LEU A 145 -38.31 5.59 -3.89
C LEU A 145 -39.02 4.72 -2.85
N ASP A 146 -40.06 4.00 -3.25
CA ASP A 146 -40.83 3.12 -2.35
C ASP A 146 -39.98 1.97 -1.79
N THR A 147 -38.99 1.52 -2.57
CA THR A 147 -38.08 0.45 -2.15
C THR A 147 -36.91 1.00 -1.33
N LEU A 148 -36.34 2.14 -1.74
CA LEU A 148 -35.19 2.76 -1.10
C LEU A 148 -35.52 3.44 0.24
N GLY A 149 -36.71 4.03 0.36
CA GLY A 149 -37.11 4.78 1.55
C GLY A 149 -36.05 5.80 1.98
N ALA A 150 -35.60 5.72 3.24
CA ALA A 150 -34.60 6.63 3.80
C ALA A 150 -33.24 6.57 3.08
N VAL A 151 -32.90 5.45 2.44
CA VAL A 151 -31.66 5.30 1.67
C VAL A 151 -31.64 6.26 0.48
N ALA A 152 -32.78 6.55 -0.14
CA ALA A 152 -32.85 7.49 -1.27
C ALA A 152 -32.39 8.90 -0.86
N VAL A 153 -32.71 9.32 0.37
CA VAL A 153 -32.27 10.63 0.91
C VAL A 153 -30.75 10.66 1.08
N VAL A 154 -30.17 9.59 1.62
CA VAL A 154 -28.71 9.46 1.77
C VAL A 154 -28.02 9.52 0.41
N LEU A 155 -28.52 8.77 -0.56
CA LEU A 155 -28.01 8.74 -1.93
C LEU A 155 -28.11 10.11 -2.61
N LEU A 156 -29.21 10.83 -2.39
CA LEU A 156 -29.38 12.19 -2.91
C LEU A 156 -28.39 13.17 -2.25
N TRP A 157 -28.17 13.07 -0.94
CA TRP A 157 -27.18 13.86 -0.23
C TRP A 157 -25.76 13.59 -0.75
N GLN A 158 -25.43 12.32 -0.97
CA GLN A 158 -24.16 11.89 -1.56
C GLN A 158 -23.97 12.52 -2.94
N ALA A 159 -24.98 12.44 -3.81
CA ALA A 159 -24.93 12.97 -5.17
C ALA A 159 -24.82 14.50 -5.23
N LYS A 160 -25.60 15.22 -4.42
CA LYS A 160 -25.74 16.69 -4.54
C LYS A 160 -24.77 17.48 -3.68
N SER A 161 -24.47 17.01 -2.48
CA SER A 161 -23.87 17.84 -1.42
C SER A 161 -22.55 17.31 -0.86
N GLY A 162 -22.26 16.02 -1.00
CA GLY A 162 -21.13 15.39 -0.30
C GLY A 162 -21.30 15.37 1.23
N ARG A 163 -22.51 15.62 1.75
CA ARG A 163 -22.81 15.57 3.20
C ARG A 163 -22.45 14.23 3.82
N THR A 164 -22.53 13.15 3.04
CA THR A 164 -22.12 11.81 3.46
C THR A 164 -20.64 11.71 3.83
N ASP A 165 -19.82 12.62 3.29
CA ASP A 165 -18.38 12.67 3.41
C ASP A 165 -17.89 13.63 4.51
N HIS A 166 -18.76 14.51 5.03
CA HIS A 166 -18.39 15.53 6.03
C HIS A 166 -17.66 14.94 7.23
N ALA A 167 -18.15 13.80 7.71
CA ALA A 167 -17.62 13.22 8.91
C ALA A 167 -16.20 12.65 8.67
N TRP A 168 -15.92 12.16 7.46
CA TRP A 168 -14.56 11.84 7.02
C TRP A 168 -13.68 13.08 6.91
N VAL A 169 -14.23 14.20 6.45
CA VAL A 169 -13.53 15.49 6.46
C VAL A 169 -13.17 15.93 7.89
N LEU A 170 -14.08 15.75 8.87
CA LEU A 170 -13.78 16.06 10.27
C LEU A 170 -12.69 15.15 10.84
N ARG A 171 -12.69 13.87 10.46
CA ARG A 171 -11.63 12.94 10.84
C ARG A 171 -10.29 13.36 10.25
N PHE A 172 -10.26 13.72 8.97
CA PHE A 172 -9.07 14.22 8.29
C PHE A 172 -8.55 15.49 8.96
N ALA A 173 -9.41 16.49 9.18
CA ALA A 173 -9.05 17.73 9.86
C ALA A 173 -8.47 17.45 11.26
N ARG A 174 -9.10 16.56 12.04
CA ARG A 174 -8.57 16.15 13.35
C ARG A 174 -7.20 15.50 13.25
N ARG A 175 -6.98 14.64 12.24
CA ARG A 175 -5.70 13.97 12.01
C ARG A 175 -4.60 14.96 11.65
N VAL A 176 -4.88 15.90 10.76
CA VAL A 176 -3.90 16.88 10.26
C VAL A 176 -3.57 17.91 11.34
N LEU A 177 -4.58 18.38 12.08
CA LEU A 177 -4.42 19.47 13.04
C LEU A 177 -4.03 18.97 14.44
N GLY A 178 -4.12 17.67 14.71
CA GLY A 178 -3.84 17.07 16.02
C GLY A 178 -4.88 17.41 17.11
N ARG A 179 -5.97 18.10 16.75
CA ARG A 179 -7.05 18.50 17.65
C ARG A 179 -8.41 18.42 16.96
N SER A 180 -9.47 18.28 17.74
CA SER A 180 -10.84 18.39 17.20
C SER A 180 -11.12 19.82 16.73
N VAL A 181 -11.92 19.94 15.67
CA VAL A 181 -12.44 21.21 15.15
C VAL A 181 -13.95 21.10 15.10
N SER A 182 -14.65 22.23 15.31
CA SER A 182 -16.11 22.30 15.12
C SER A 182 -16.48 21.99 13.67
N GLU A 183 -17.65 21.41 13.45
CA GLU A 183 -18.09 21.04 12.11
C GLU A 183 -18.19 22.25 11.18
N GLY A 184 -18.77 23.35 11.66
CA GLY A 184 -18.90 24.59 10.88
C GLY A 184 -17.55 25.13 10.41
N ASN A 185 -16.54 25.20 11.29
CA ASN A 185 -15.24 25.77 10.95
C ASN A 185 -14.43 24.83 10.05
N ALA A 186 -14.53 23.51 10.27
CA ALA A 186 -13.92 22.54 9.37
C ALA A 186 -14.54 22.65 7.97
N MET A 187 -15.85 22.83 7.85
CA MET A 187 -16.52 22.92 6.55
C MET A 187 -16.28 24.24 5.84
N LEU A 188 -16.16 25.36 6.56
CA LEU A 188 -15.72 26.63 5.99
C LEU A 188 -14.29 26.54 5.46
N ALA A 189 -13.34 26.06 6.26
CA ALA A 189 -11.96 25.88 5.80
C ALA A 189 -11.86 24.91 4.61
N PHE A 190 -12.69 23.87 4.58
CA PHE A 190 -12.71 22.95 3.45
C PHE A 190 -13.30 23.55 2.17
N ARG A 191 -14.31 24.42 2.31
CA ARG A 191 -14.82 25.23 1.19
C ARG A 191 -13.73 26.16 0.67
N ASP A 192 -13.06 26.88 1.55
CA ASP A 192 -12.03 27.85 1.19
C ASP A 192 -10.81 27.15 0.55
N ALA A 193 -10.45 25.97 1.04
CA ALA A 193 -9.42 25.13 0.41
C ALA A 193 -9.85 24.61 -0.96
N ALA A 194 -11.10 24.17 -1.12
CA ALA A 194 -11.63 23.73 -2.41
C ALA A 194 -11.63 24.86 -3.44
N GLU A 195 -11.99 26.07 -3.03
CA GLU A 195 -11.92 27.28 -3.85
C GLU A 195 -10.46 27.59 -4.26
N ALA A 196 -9.52 27.57 -3.31
CA ALA A 196 -8.10 27.76 -3.58
C ALA A 196 -7.51 26.70 -4.54
N MET A 197 -8.00 25.47 -4.47
CA MET A 197 -7.61 24.35 -5.33
C MET A 197 -8.34 24.34 -6.68
N GLY A 198 -9.33 25.20 -6.91
CA GLY A 198 -10.13 25.23 -8.12
C GLY A 198 -11.02 24.00 -8.33
N VAL A 199 -11.39 23.28 -7.26
CA VAL A 199 -12.21 22.07 -7.32
C VAL A 199 -13.54 22.26 -6.58
N PRO A 200 -14.65 21.63 -7.01
CA PRO A 200 -15.89 21.68 -6.24
C PRO A 200 -15.70 21.05 -4.86
N GLN A 201 -16.20 21.70 -3.80
CA GLN A 201 -16.08 21.22 -2.41
C GLN A 201 -16.49 19.75 -2.24
N ARG A 202 -17.56 19.32 -2.92
CA ARG A 202 -18.04 17.92 -2.92
C ARG A 202 -17.01 16.93 -3.47
N VAL A 203 -16.24 17.32 -4.48
CA VAL A 203 -15.23 16.47 -5.12
C VAL A 203 -14.07 16.29 -4.16
N LEU A 204 -13.62 17.39 -3.54
CA LEU A 204 -12.59 17.35 -2.52
C LEU A 204 -13.01 16.53 -1.30
N ALA A 205 -14.29 16.64 -0.88
CA ALA A 205 -14.80 15.91 0.28
C ALA A 205 -14.82 14.39 0.02
N ARG A 206 -15.24 13.98 -1.19
CA ARG A 206 -15.18 12.58 -1.63
C ARG A 206 -13.75 12.07 -1.72
N GLN A 207 -12.81 12.87 -2.22
CA GLN A 207 -11.39 12.51 -2.26
C GLN A 207 -10.84 12.27 -0.85
N VAL A 208 -11.16 13.15 0.10
CA VAL A 208 -10.78 12.94 1.51
C VAL A 208 -11.44 11.69 2.08
N ALA A 209 -12.73 11.49 1.85
CA ALA A 209 -13.43 10.33 2.36
C ALA A 209 -12.89 9.01 1.79
N HIS A 210 -12.55 8.99 0.50
CA HIS A 210 -11.88 7.88 -0.15
C HIS A 210 -10.58 7.51 0.58
N TRP A 211 -9.68 8.48 0.77
CA TRP A 211 -8.38 8.22 1.40
C TRP A 211 -8.51 7.90 2.89
N GLU A 212 -9.41 8.53 3.63
CA GLU A 212 -9.62 8.22 5.05
C GLU A 212 -10.29 6.85 5.28
N ARG A 213 -11.17 6.39 4.36
CA ARG A 213 -11.74 5.04 4.38
C ARG A 213 -10.67 3.99 4.12
N ALA A 214 -9.86 4.18 3.07
CA ALA A 214 -8.75 3.29 2.74
C ALA A 214 -7.75 3.21 3.90
N ALA A 215 -7.45 4.35 4.52
CA ALA A 215 -6.62 4.44 5.71
C ALA A 215 -7.23 3.77 6.95
N MET A 216 -8.53 3.47 6.99
CA MET A 216 -9.17 2.98 8.22
C MET A 216 -8.77 1.53 8.55
N GLY A 217 -8.45 0.72 7.52
CA GLY A 217 -7.92 -0.63 7.68
C GLY A 217 -6.46 -0.67 8.14
N VAL A 218 -5.73 0.42 7.94
CA VAL A 218 -4.29 0.50 8.19
C VAL A 218 -4.05 1.44 9.37
N ASP A 219 -3.54 0.93 10.51
CA ASP A 219 -3.19 1.81 11.64
C ASP A 219 -1.86 2.51 11.38
N ASP A 220 -1.88 3.37 10.38
CA ASP A 220 -0.68 3.89 9.76
C ASP A 220 -0.57 5.41 9.88
N ALA A 221 0.68 5.87 9.93
CA ALA A 221 1.11 7.25 9.87
C ALA A 221 1.93 7.49 8.59
N PRO A 222 1.31 8.01 7.49
CA PRO A 222 2.01 8.22 6.23
C PRO A 222 3.27 9.08 6.36
N GLY A 223 3.26 10.08 7.24
CA GLY A 223 4.43 10.90 7.53
C GLY A 223 5.58 10.12 8.18
N LEU A 224 5.28 9.23 9.13
CA LEU A 224 6.31 8.38 9.74
C LEU A 224 6.81 7.31 8.77
N ARG A 225 5.97 6.83 7.83
CA ARG A 225 6.44 5.94 6.75
C ARG A 225 7.38 6.64 5.77
N VAL A 226 7.15 7.92 5.43
CA VAL A 226 8.12 8.67 4.64
C VAL A 226 9.46 8.76 5.37
N LEU A 227 9.45 9.04 6.68
CA LEU A 227 10.67 9.01 7.50
C LEU A 227 11.33 7.64 7.51
N TRP A 228 10.55 6.57 7.67
CA TRP A 228 11.04 5.19 7.60
C TRP A 228 11.77 4.93 6.28
N TRP A 229 11.16 5.29 5.15
CA TRP A 229 11.77 5.13 3.82
C TRP A 229 13.03 5.96 3.61
N GLN A 230 13.08 7.18 4.15
CA GLN A 230 14.29 8.00 4.15
C GLN A 230 15.41 7.29 4.90
N CYS A 231 15.13 6.77 6.09
CA CYS A 231 16.11 6.01 6.87
C CYS A 231 16.52 4.70 6.18
N VAL A 232 15.61 3.99 5.50
CA VAL A 232 15.94 2.81 4.69
C VAL A 232 16.89 3.17 3.56
N ALA A 233 16.62 4.25 2.82
CA ALA A 233 17.46 4.70 1.71
C ALA A 233 18.87 5.11 2.20
N GLU A 234 18.95 5.88 3.29
CA GLU A 234 20.21 6.26 3.91
C GLU A 234 21.01 5.03 4.37
N ALA A 235 20.36 4.08 5.04
CA ALA A 235 21.00 2.86 5.53
C ALA A 235 21.49 1.96 4.39
N LEU A 236 20.68 1.78 3.34
CA LEU A 236 21.08 1.04 2.14
C LEU A 236 22.27 1.70 1.46
N GLN A 237 22.30 3.03 1.34
CA GLN A 237 23.44 3.75 0.79
C GLN A 237 24.72 3.47 1.59
N VAL A 238 24.66 3.53 2.92
CA VAL A 238 25.82 3.30 3.79
C VAL A 238 26.28 1.84 3.70
N HIS A 239 25.38 0.87 3.83
CA HIS A 239 25.75 -0.54 3.81
C HIS A 239 26.32 -0.97 2.45
N VAL A 240 25.69 -0.55 1.34
CA VAL A 240 26.19 -0.87 0.00
C VAL A 240 27.56 -0.22 -0.24
N ALA A 241 27.73 1.06 0.12
CA ALA A 241 29.02 1.75 -0.04
C ALA A 241 30.15 1.08 0.78
N GLN A 242 29.86 0.61 2.00
CA GLN A 242 30.83 -0.14 2.81
C GLN A 242 31.25 -1.43 2.10
N GLU A 243 30.31 -2.22 1.60
CA GLU A 243 30.60 -3.50 0.93
C GLU A 243 31.27 -3.33 -0.44
N THR A 244 30.96 -2.26 -1.17
CA THR A 244 31.63 -1.96 -2.44
C THR A 244 33.02 -1.37 -2.24
N SER A 245 33.31 -0.78 -1.07
CA SER A 245 34.65 -0.28 -0.75
C SER A 245 35.63 -1.39 -0.34
N THR A 246 35.11 -2.51 0.18
CA THR A 246 35.89 -3.69 0.57
C THR A 246 36.13 -4.64 -0.60
N ALA A 247 35.18 -4.74 -1.53
CA ALA A 247 35.39 -5.36 -2.83
C ALA A 247 36.19 -4.41 -3.73
N ALA A 248 37.19 -4.88 -4.48
CA ALA A 248 37.97 -4.05 -5.43
C ALA A 248 37.15 -3.66 -6.69
N SER A 249 35.88 -3.30 -6.52
CA SER A 249 34.89 -2.98 -7.54
C SER A 249 34.73 -1.47 -7.64
N SER A 250 34.86 -0.92 -8.85
CA SER A 250 34.72 0.53 -9.13
C SER A 250 33.28 1.01 -9.25
N ASP A 251 32.30 0.11 -9.15
CA ASP A 251 30.90 0.45 -9.40
C ASP A 251 30.33 1.26 -8.21
N GLU A 252 30.22 2.58 -8.39
CA GLU A 252 29.54 3.46 -7.43
C GLU A 252 28.02 3.28 -7.54
N TRP A 253 27.36 2.76 -6.51
CA TRP A 253 25.91 2.56 -6.51
C TRP A 253 25.19 3.84 -6.08
N ARG A 254 24.29 4.33 -6.93
CA ARG A 254 23.39 5.44 -6.60
C ARG A 254 22.10 4.89 -6.00
N VAL A 255 21.66 5.54 -4.92
CA VAL A 255 20.35 5.30 -4.30
C VAL A 255 19.37 6.37 -4.76
N GLU A 256 18.24 5.97 -5.31
CA GLU A 256 17.13 6.83 -5.69
C GLU A 256 15.90 6.46 -4.86
N LEU A 257 15.41 7.43 -4.08
CA LEU A 257 14.19 7.30 -3.29
C LEU A 257 13.02 7.92 -4.04
N SER A 258 11.91 7.20 -4.10
CA SER A 258 10.67 7.72 -4.70
C SER A 258 10.18 9.00 -4.01
N PRO A 259 9.45 9.90 -4.70
CA PRO A 259 8.91 11.11 -4.10
C PRO A 259 8.05 10.83 -2.87
N ALA A 260 8.08 11.72 -1.88
CA ALA A 260 7.34 11.57 -0.62
C ALA A 260 5.84 11.31 -0.83
N LEU A 261 5.23 11.94 -1.83
CA LEU A 261 3.83 11.73 -2.18
C LEU A 261 3.54 10.27 -2.58
N ALA A 262 4.42 9.67 -3.39
CA ALA A 262 4.29 8.29 -3.83
C ALA A 262 4.48 7.31 -2.66
N LEU A 263 5.48 7.55 -1.80
CA LEU A 263 5.73 6.75 -0.59
C LEU A 263 4.55 6.74 0.39
N ARG A 264 3.75 7.81 0.39
CA ARG A 264 2.55 7.87 1.25
C ARG A 264 1.42 7.01 0.70
N TYR A 265 1.17 6.99 -0.60
CA TYR A 265 -0.13 6.53 -1.10
C TYR A 265 -0.08 5.53 -2.25
N SER A 266 1.03 5.49 -2.98
CA SER A 266 1.17 4.72 -4.22
C SER A 266 2.15 3.57 -4.05
N GLU A 267 2.26 2.75 -5.08
CA GLU A 267 3.41 1.87 -5.23
C GLU A 267 4.68 2.72 -5.40
N ALA A 268 5.64 2.54 -4.51
CA ALA A 268 6.82 3.39 -4.39
C ALA A 268 7.92 2.65 -3.61
N GLY A 269 9.11 3.23 -3.51
CA GLY A 269 10.18 2.65 -2.70
C GLY A 269 11.54 3.23 -3.06
N VAL A 270 12.57 2.42 -2.90
CA VAL A 270 13.97 2.78 -3.16
C VAL A 270 14.56 1.87 -4.23
N VAL A 271 15.32 2.48 -5.13
CA VAL A 271 16.03 1.82 -6.24
C VAL A 271 17.50 2.11 -6.10
N LEU A 272 18.35 1.09 -6.24
CA LEU A 272 19.79 1.22 -6.29
C LEU A 272 20.30 0.69 -7.62
N GLU A 273 21.08 1.51 -8.31
CA GLU A 273 21.67 1.20 -9.63
C GLU A 273 23.13 1.67 -9.69
N PRO A 274 24.03 0.95 -10.37
CA PRO A 274 25.43 1.35 -10.54
C PRO A 274 25.55 2.55 -11.49
N GLN A 275 26.31 3.59 -11.11
CA GLN A 275 26.47 4.84 -11.87
C GLN A 275 27.37 4.70 -13.11
N ALA A 276 28.44 3.93 -12.98
CA ALA A 276 29.40 3.65 -14.04
C ALA A 276 29.60 2.14 -14.06
N ARG A 277 29.52 1.54 -15.25
CA ARG A 277 29.67 0.11 -15.42
C ARG A 277 30.61 -0.18 -16.57
N GLU A 278 31.66 -0.93 -16.29
CA GLU A 278 32.43 -1.57 -17.35
C GLU A 278 31.63 -2.75 -17.91
N LEU A 279 31.31 -2.69 -19.20
CA LEU A 279 30.62 -3.77 -19.90
C LEU A 279 31.55 -4.98 -20.01
N GLN A 280 31.49 -5.90 -19.04
CA GLN A 280 32.14 -7.20 -19.18
C GLN A 280 31.27 -8.14 -20.00
N ALA A 281 31.73 -8.49 -21.20
CA ALA A 281 31.07 -9.47 -22.03
C ALA A 281 31.14 -10.85 -21.35
N HIS A 282 29.98 -11.47 -21.14
CA HIS A 282 29.78 -12.88 -20.72
C HIS A 282 29.79 -13.20 -19.22
N THR A 283 30.07 -12.26 -18.32
CA THR A 283 29.96 -12.47 -16.86
C THR A 283 28.58 -12.04 -16.39
N PRO A 284 27.80 -12.88 -15.68
CA PRO A 284 26.56 -12.42 -15.08
C PRO A 284 26.89 -11.38 -14.01
N VAL A 285 26.07 -10.33 -13.91
CA VAL A 285 26.24 -9.25 -12.90
C VAL A 285 24.88 -8.74 -12.44
N VAL A 286 24.83 -8.21 -11.22
CA VAL A 286 23.65 -7.53 -10.68
C VAL A 286 23.63 -6.09 -11.21
N ILE A 287 22.47 -5.61 -11.64
CA ILE A 287 22.33 -4.29 -12.26
C ILE A 287 21.33 -3.39 -11.54
N ALA A 288 20.48 -3.94 -10.68
CA ALA A 288 19.60 -3.13 -9.83
C ALA A 288 19.15 -3.89 -8.58
N LEU A 289 18.94 -3.16 -7.50
CA LEU A 289 18.23 -3.58 -6.29
C LEU A 289 17.04 -2.65 -6.09
N ARG A 290 15.82 -3.19 -5.98
CA ARG A 290 14.59 -2.41 -5.79
C ARG A 290 13.81 -2.95 -4.60
N LEU A 291 13.63 -2.13 -3.58
CA LEU A 291 12.76 -2.43 -2.44
C LEU A 291 11.52 -1.54 -2.54
N ARG A 292 10.33 -2.15 -2.64
CA ARG A 292 9.08 -1.46 -2.95
C ARG A 292 7.97 -1.78 -1.96
N GLN A 293 7.04 -0.84 -1.79
CA GLN A 293 5.74 -1.01 -1.15
C GLN A 293 4.61 -1.10 -2.17
N ARG A 294 3.52 -1.77 -1.81
CA ARG A 294 2.25 -1.70 -2.56
C ARG A 294 1.59 -0.37 -2.30
N SER A 295 0.61 -0.02 -3.14
CA SER A 295 -0.21 1.16 -2.88
C SER A 295 -0.92 1.04 -1.53
N TRP A 296 -1.32 2.19 -0.98
CA TRP A 296 -2.06 2.21 0.28
C TRP A 296 -3.40 1.47 0.18
N ALA A 297 -4.04 1.54 -0.99
CA ALA A 297 -5.27 0.81 -1.29
C ALA A 297 -5.11 -0.72 -1.24
N GLN A 298 -3.89 -1.22 -1.52
CA GLN A 298 -3.57 -2.65 -1.60
C GLN A 298 -2.94 -3.22 -0.32
N GLY A 299 -2.88 -2.43 0.75
CA GLY A 299 -2.44 -2.89 2.07
C GLY A 299 -0.95 -2.71 2.40
N LEU A 300 -0.19 -1.92 1.61
CA LEU A 300 1.22 -1.56 1.89
C LEU A 300 2.16 -2.76 2.11
N GLY A 301 2.01 -3.87 1.39
CA GLY A 301 2.96 -4.99 1.47
C GLY A 301 4.34 -4.64 0.90
N LEU A 302 5.42 -5.23 1.44
CA LEU A 302 6.79 -5.07 0.94
C LEU A 302 7.19 -6.17 -0.05
N TRP A 303 8.02 -5.81 -1.02
CA TRP A 303 8.76 -6.79 -1.80
C TRP A 303 10.10 -6.25 -2.27
N LEU A 304 11.03 -7.19 -2.46
CA LEU A 304 12.38 -6.96 -2.94
C LEU A 304 12.54 -7.56 -4.34
N GLU A 305 13.15 -6.81 -5.24
CA GLU A 305 13.53 -7.25 -6.57
C GLU A 305 15.02 -6.99 -6.79
N ILE A 306 15.73 -8.00 -7.25
CA ILE A 306 17.11 -7.88 -7.70
C ILE A 306 17.15 -8.23 -9.18
N GLN A 307 17.58 -7.28 -10.00
CA GLN A 307 17.72 -7.46 -11.43
C GLN A 307 19.19 -7.67 -11.77
N GLY A 308 19.46 -8.57 -12.69
CA GLY A 308 20.79 -8.75 -13.24
C GLY A 308 20.78 -9.07 -14.73
N GLU A 309 21.97 -9.04 -15.30
CA GLU A 309 22.25 -9.37 -16.69
C GLU A 309 23.19 -10.57 -16.78
N GLY A 310 23.20 -11.22 -17.94
CA GLY A 310 24.00 -12.41 -18.20
C GLY A 310 23.24 -13.70 -17.88
N ARG A 311 23.84 -14.85 -18.24
CA ARG A 311 23.16 -16.14 -18.16
C ARG A 311 23.45 -16.83 -16.83
N LEU A 312 22.40 -17.03 -16.03
CA LEU A 312 22.42 -17.90 -14.85
C LEU A 312 21.98 -19.31 -15.23
N TRP A 313 22.94 -20.21 -15.42
CA TRP A 313 22.68 -21.62 -15.67
C TRP A 313 21.93 -22.29 -14.50
N ALA A 314 21.25 -23.40 -14.75
CA ALA A 314 20.45 -24.10 -13.75
C ALA A 314 21.25 -24.46 -12.48
N ALA A 315 22.53 -24.85 -12.63
CA ALA A 315 23.42 -25.11 -11.52
C ALA A 315 23.65 -23.86 -10.62
N HIS A 316 23.74 -22.68 -11.22
CA HIS A 316 23.87 -21.42 -10.47
C HIS A 316 22.58 -21.06 -9.76
N GLN A 317 21.41 -21.33 -10.37
CA GLN A 317 20.11 -21.11 -9.73
C GLN A 317 19.90 -22.03 -8.52
N ALA A 318 20.27 -23.31 -8.64
CA ALA A 318 20.22 -24.26 -7.53
C ALA A 318 21.15 -23.85 -6.38
N ALA A 319 22.38 -23.42 -6.68
CA ALA A 319 23.32 -22.96 -5.67
C ALA A 319 22.88 -21.64 -5.00
N ILE A 320 22.16 -20.76 -5.73
CA ILE A 320 21.52 -19.58 -5.13
C ILE A 320 20.46 -20.03 -4.13
N ALA A 321 19.57 -20.94 -4.51
CA ALA A 321 18.52 -21.43 -3.61
C ALA A 321 19.11 -22.07 -2.33
N GLU A 322 20.10 -22.94 -2.46
CA GLU A 322 20.76 -23.63 -1.33
C GLU A 322 21.39 -22.66 -0.33
N ARG A 323 22.04 -21.59 -0.81
CA ARG A 323 22.63 -20.58 0.09
C ARG A 323 21.60 -19.73 0.81
N PHE A 324 20.51 -19.38 0.14
CA PHE A 324 19.41 -18.67 0.79
C PHE A 324 18.79 -19.54 1.89
N GLU A 325 18.59 -20.83 1.63
CA GLU A 325 18.13 -21.78 2.64
C GLU A 325 19.12 -21.94 3.80
N ALA A 326 20.43 -22.02 3.51
CA ALA A 326 21.47 -22.09 4.54
C ALA A 326 21.56 -20.82 5.41
N ALA A 327 21.22 -19.66 4.84
CA ALA A 327 21.10 -18.39 5.56
C ALA A 327 19.75 -18.23 6.28
N GLY A 328 18.85 -19.22 6.21
CA GLY A 328 17.52 -19.17 6.84
C GLY A 328 16.50 -18.29 6.11
N HIS A 329 16.76 -17.93 4.86
CA HIS A 329 15.87 -17.13 4.01
C HIS A 329 15.11 -18.00 3.00
N ARG A 330 13.95 -17.53 2.54
CA ARG A 330 13.26 -18.17 1.40
C ARG A 330 14.05 -17.91 0.12
N ALA A 331 14.18 -18.94 -0.71
CA ALA A 331 14.79 -18.81 -2.03
C ALA A 331 14.01 -17.82 -2.93
N PRO A 332 14.70 -17.06 -3.80
CA PRO A 332 14.04 -16.15 -4.74
C PRO A 332 13.18 -16.87 -5.76
N GLN A 333 12.13 -16.18 -6.22
CA GLN A 333 11.50 -16.51 -7.50
C GLN A 333 12.32 -15.90 -8.63
N LEU A 334 13.05 -16.74 -9.38
CA LEU A 334 13.91 -16.30 -10.47
C LEU A 334 13.20 -16.44 -11.83
N ARG A 335 13.14 -15.34 -12.60
CA ARG A 335 12.54 -15.30 -13.94
C ARG A 335 13.45 -14.60 -14.95
N TYR A 336 13.41 -15.06 -16.21
CA TYR A 336 14.05 -14.35 -17.32
C TYR A 336 13.03 -13.41 -17.97
N VAL A 337 13.36 -12.11 -18.02
CA VAL A 337 12.40 -11.04 -18.38
C VAL A 337 12.54 -10.60 -19.84
N GLY A 338 13.66 -10.91 -20.50
CA GLY A 338 13.82 -10.68 -21.93
C GLY A 338 15.24 -10.92 -22.43
N ALA A 339 15.35 -11.12 -23.75
CA ALA A 339 16.59 -10.95 -24.50
C ALA A 339 16.43 -9.67 -25.32
N ASN A 340 16.89 -8.53 -24.81
CA ASN A 340 16.92 -7.31 -25.61
C ASN A 340 17.90 -7.54 -26.77
N GLY A 341 17.38 -7.69 -27.99
CA GLY A 341 18.10 -7.55 -29.25
C GLY A 341 19.57 -7.96 -29.22
N GLY A 342 19.85 -9.23 -28.94
CA GLY A 342 21.05 -9.88 -29.46
C GLY A 342 22.12 -10.40 -28.49
N HIS A 343 22.40 -9.83 -27.32
CA HIS A 343 23.66 -10.24 -26.63
C HIS A 343 23.65 -10.42 -25.09
N GLN A 344 22.61 -10.04 -24.34
CA GLN A 344 22.57 -10.33 -22.89
C GLN A 344 21.15 -10.68 -22.40
N ALA A 345 21.03 -11.81 -21.69
CA ALA A 345 19.78 -12.23 -21.05
C ALA A 345 19.61 -11.45 -19.74
N THR A 346 18.42 -10.88 -19.51
CA THR A 346 18.09 -10.22 -18.25
C THR A 346 17.29 -11.15 -17.36
N TRP A 347 17.71 -11.28 -16.10
CA TRP A 347 17.03 -12.07 -15.08
C TRP A 347 16.57 -11.17 -13.92
N LEU A 348 15.52 -11.62 -13.25
CA LEU A 348 14.94 -10.97 -12.07
C LEU A 348 14.74 -12.01 -10.98
N ALA A 349 15.24 -11.71 -9.79
CA ALA A 349 14.99 -12.44 -8.56
C ALA A 349 14.03 -11.62 -7.68
N THR A 350 12.90 -12.21 -7.28
CA THR A 350 11.86 -11.51 -6.52
C THR A 350 11.58 -12.22 -5.19
N TRP A 351 11.41 -11.43 -4.13
CA TRP A 351 10.94 -11.87 -2.82
C TRP A 351 9.75 -11.02 -2.39
N HIS A 352 8.64 -11.68 -2.07
CA HIS A 352 7.54 -11.04 -1.35
C HIS A 352 7.77 -11.22 0.14
N TRP A 353 7.82 -10.13 0.88
CA TRP A 353 7.95 -10.18 2.33
C TRP A 353 6.54 -10.15 2.93
N ASP A 354 6.29 -11.08 3.85
CA ASP A 354 5.01 -11.17 4.57
C ASP A 354 4.79 -9.97 5.52
N GLU A 355 5.81 -9.13 5.71
CA GLU A 355 5.78 -7.89 6.48
C GLU A 355 5.07 -6.77 5.68
N ALA A 356 4.05 -6.16 6.29
CA ALA A 356 3.39 -4.98 5.77
C ALA A 356 4.04 -3.70 6.33
N VAL A 357 4.24 -2.65 5.50
CA VAL A 357 4.83 -1.35 5.91
C VAL A 357 3.83 -0.51 6.70
N TRP A 358 3.47 -0.97 7.89
CA TRP A 358 2.54 -0.26 8.75
C TRP A 358 3.33 0.42 9.84
N VAL A 359 3.40 1.76 9.82
CA VAL A 359 4.04 2.52 10.90
C VAL A 359 2.95 3.03 11.85
N PRO A 360 2.78 2.44 13.05
CA PRO A 360 1.76 2.87 13.99
C PRO A 360 1.90 4.34 14.36
N ARG A 361 0.76 5.05 14.50
CA ARG A 361 0.77 6.48 14.87
C ARG A 361 1.44 6.78 16.20
N GLY A 362 1.46 5.81 17.11
CA GLY A 362 2.13 5.91 18.41
C GLY A 362 3.56 5.38 18.43
N MET A 363 4.11 4.89 17.31
CA MET A 363 5.45 4.34 17.28
C MET A 363 6.49 5.45 17.53
N PRO A 364 7.36 5.31 18.54
CA PRO A 364 8.43 6.26 18.77
C PRO A 364 9.32 6.39 17.53
N VAL A 365 9.75 7.61 17.21
CA VAL A 365 10.64 7.88 16.06
C VAL A 365 11.91 7.03 16.11
N ALA A 366 12.45 6.75 17.30
CA ALA A 366 13.61 5.88 17.45
C ALA A 366 13.34 4.44 16.99
N ASP A 367 12.15 3.91 17.25
CA ASP A 367 11.76 2.57 16.83
C ASP A 367 11.47 2.51 15.33
N VAL A 368 10.89 3.58 14.76
CA VAL A 368 10.76 3.73 13.29
C VAL A 368 12.14 3.65 12.63
N LYS A 369 13.13 4.38 13.15
CA LYS A 369 14.51 4.37 12.64
C LYS A 369 15.16 2.99 12.79
N ARG A 370 15.00 2.33 13.95
CA ARG A 370 15.54 0.99 14.17
C ARG A 370 14.98 -0.02 13.16
N TRP A 371 13.66 -0.02 12.98
CA TRP A 371 13.01 -0.91 12.02
C TRP A 371 13.45 -0.64 10.58
N ALA A 372 13.65 0.63 10.19
CA ALA A 372 14.20 0.99 8.88
C ALA A 372 15.61 0.40 8.68
N LEU A 373 16.47 0.48 9.71
CA LEU A 373 17.82 -0.08 9.68
C LEU A 373 17.79 -1.61 9.54
N ASP A 374 16.94 -2.30 10.31
CA ASP A 374 16.79 -3.77 10.24
C ASP A 374 16.32 -4.22 8.84
N THR A 375 15.39 -3.46 8.26
CA THR A 375 14.87 -3.72 6.91
C THR A 375 15.93 -3.50 5.84
N ALA A 376 16.70 -2.41 5.94
CA ALA A 376 17.81 -2.12 5.04
C ALA A 376 18.91 -3.20 5.15
N LEU A 377 19.24 -3.65 6.36
CA LEU A 377 20.19 -4.73 6.59
C LEU A 377 19.75 -6.02 5.90
N LYS A 378 18.49 -6.43 6.09
CA LYS A 378 17.90 -7.60 5.44
C LYS A 378 17.96 -7.51 3.91
N ALA A 379 17.64 -6.34 3.34
CA ALA A 379 17.76 -6.11 1.90
C ALA A 379 19.21 -6.18 1.41
N THR A 380 20.17 -5.62 2.15
CA THR A 380 21.60 -5.72 1.85
C THR A 380 22.09 -7.16 1.90
N GLU A 381 21.68 -7.95 2.90
CA GLU A 381 22.04 -9.37 3.00
C GLU A 381 21.58 -10.16 1.77
N HIS A 382 20.33 -9.95 1.33
CA HIS A 382 19.80 -10.59 0.12
C HIS A 382 20.59 -10.16 -1.12
N TRP A 383 20.94 -8.87 -1.22
CA TRP A 383 21.76 -8.35 -2.29
C TRP A 383 23.16 -8.96 -2.32
N LEU A 384 23.85 -9.02 -1.18
CA LEU A 384 25.19 -9.61 -1.06
C LEU A 384 25.20 -11.11 -1.40
N LEU A 385 24.20 -11.86 -0.95
CA LEU A 385 24.04 -13.27 -1.30
C LEU A 385 23.92 -13.45 -2.83
N VAL A 386 23.13 -12.61 -3.49
CA VAL A 386 23.02 -12.65 -4.95
C VAL A 386 24.33 -12.21 -5.63
N CYS A 387 24.93 -11.09 -5.22
CA CYS A 387 26.19 -10.59 -5.77
C CYS A 387 27.32 -11.63 -5.67
N GLY A 388 27.49 -12.24 -4.49
CA GLY A 388 28.51 -13.28 -4.29
C GLY A 388 28.29 -14.51 -5.18
N MET A 389 27.04 -14.90 -5.41
CA MET A 389 26.69 -16.02 -6.28
C MET A 389 26.90 -15.71 -7.76
N VAL A 390 26.54 -14.50 -8.17
CA VAL A 390 26.73 -14.00 -9.53
C VAL A 390 28.23 -13.88 -9.85
N ALA A 391 29.05 -13.42 -8.90
CA ALA A 391 30.50 -13.42 -9.03
C ALA A 391 31.10 -14.84 -9.14
N LEU A 392 30.54 -15.83 -8.44
CA LEU A 392 30.96 -17.24 -8.58
C LEU A 392 30.57 -17.83 -9.94
N ALA A 393 29.38 -17.50 -10.45
CA ALA A 393 28.91 -17.91 -11.77
C ALA A 393 29.76 -17.32 -12.93
N GLY A 394 30.45 -16.21 -12.68
CA GLY A 394 31.42 -15.59 -13.57
C GLY A 394 32.79 -16.28 -13.63
N LYS A 395 33.09 -17.21 -12.71
CA LYS A 395 34.37 -17.94 -12.69
C LYS A 395 34.25 -19.25 -13.49
N PRO A 396 35.30 -19.66 -14.21
CA PRO A 396 35.29 -20.96 -14.90
C PRO A 396 35.09 -22.10 -13.90
N LEU A 397 34.22 -23.06 -14.24
CA LEU A 397 33.74 -24.16 -13.37
C LEU A 397 34.84 -25.02 -12.71
N GLY A 398 36.11 -24.90 -13.12
CA GLY A 398 37.24 -25.61 -12.52
C GLY A 398 37.68 -25.09 -11.13
N ALA A 399 37.32 -23.87 -10.73
CA ALA A 399 37.72 -23.30 -9.44
C ALA A 399 36.74 -23.61 -8.30
N ALA A 400 35.47 -23.91 -8.61
CA ALA A 400 34.44 -24.19 -7.60
C ALA A 400 34.65 -25.54 -6.87
N LEU A 401 35.36 -26.49 -7.50
CA LEU A 401 35.70 -27.78 -6.90
C LEU A 401 36.87 -27.72 -5.91
N ALA A 402 37.73 -26.69 -5.97
CA ALA A 402 38.92 -26.60 -5.12
C ALA A 402 38.62 -26.13 -3.68
N LEU A 403 37.45 -25.51 -3.43
CA LEU A 403 37.07 -25.05 -2.09
C LEU A 403 36.29 -26.10 -1.27
N ASN A 404 35.84 -27.19 -1.90
CA ASN A 404 35.13 -28.30 -1.23
C ASN A 404 36.04 -29.51 -0.91
N THR A 405 37.35 -29.44 -1.19
CA THR A 405 38.29 -30.51 -0.84
C THR A 405 39.52 -29.97 -0.12
N GLY A 406 39.55 -30.12 1.21
CA GLY A 406 40.78 -30.46 1.94
C GLY A 406 41.60 -29.31 2.53
N LEU A 407 41.11 -28.72 3.62
CA LEU A 407 41.96 -28.12 4.64
C LEU A 407 42.58 -29.23 5.52
N VAL A 408 43.62 -29.94 5.04
CA VAL A 408 44.58 -30.66 5.92
C VAL A 408 45.92 -30.76 5.18
N GLY A 409 46.96 -30.10 5.71
CA GLY A 409 48.33 -30.27 5.24
C GLY A 409 49.22 -29.04 5.35
N VAL A 410 49.18 -28.31 6.47
CA VAL A 410 50.25 -27.35 6.79
C VAL A 410 51.41 -28.17 7.36
N ASP A 411 52.38 -28.47 6.50
CA ASP A 411 53.65 -29.07 6.89
C ASP A 411 54.52 -27.97 7.53
N VAL A 412 54.58 -27.98 8.87
CA VAL A 412 55.42 -27.05 9.65
C VAL A 412 56.86 -27.53 9.57
N LYS A 413 57.62 -27.03 8.61
CA LYS A 413 59.08 -27.07 8.66
C LYS A 413 59.60 -25.92 9.55
N ARG A 414 60.01 -26.31 10.76
CA ARG A 414 60.96 -25.57 11.60
C ARG A 414 62.25 -25.31 10.81
N GLU A 415 62.61 -24.05 10.66
CA GLU A 415 64.01 -23.65 10.53
C GLU A 415 64.33 -22.69 11.68
N ALA A 416 65.19 -23.17 12.57
CA ALA A 416 65.89 -22.38 13.56
C ALA A 416 67.27 -22.08 12.99
N THR A 417 67.71 -20.82 13.08
CA THR A 417 69.14 -20.48 13.05
C THR A 417 69.41 -19.28 13.94
N ASN A 418 70.15 -19.58 15.01
CA ASN A 418 71.15 -18.82 15.77
C ASN A 418 71.07 -17.30 15.83
#